data_AF-A0A0M4LIZ6-F1
#
_entry.id   AF-A0A0M4LIZ6-F1
#
_cell.length_a   1.000
_cell.length_b   1.000
_cell.length_c   1.000
_cell.angle_alpha   90.00
_cell.angle_beta   90.00
_cell.angle_gamma   90.00
#
_symmetry.space_group_name_H-M   'P 1'
#
loop_
_entity.id
_entity.type
_entity.pdbx_description
1 polymer ?
#
loop_
_entity_poly.entity_id
_entity_poly.type
_entity_poly.pdbx_seq_one_letter_code
_entity_poly.pdbx_strand_id
1 'polypeptide(L)'
;MGAPTRARYMREKNKLTVVMVTVGIALLVTIVGGISVGQWLTAGVWETPVAIIASWVRGDASFTAAHAWGMGGVFVVLAVVVVVAWWVGKKLFRSGAWVDPASIHMASAKDLQPLSYKAAAAKAAKVGGGKTDFVGLPLGVHAHSGKSLHASVEDVGLLYAGPRTGKTSSFGVPHVLAAPGPVLATENKRGLHDHTRLSRERIGQVFCFDPQGIVGEAPSWWWNPLSAVTDETKAYDLAEVFAKAEMESVSSSANGNFFEQRATTLLRGLFLAAAVSQGQALRDGDHYVGEQYWLRDVQGWIAAPDAEEPPSLRILDGTIYKEVFNELVGIYSSAPQERSGVFSTVQVMTASLSNLQIARWVNPAPGEESGRGRKHFDPLRFLDGANTLYSLSKDGSGSAKALVTALTVAVCDAAEQKASRMAGGRLAVPLVVVLDEAANVCRWPKLPKLYSHYGSRGILIVTILQSYPQGEGVWGKAGMDSLMEAANWTVYAGGNKPGHLLQLFSDAIGDYYYTTPGSPGSRNSPAGPRQEHKDKIFDAAELSAMPRGRAVLLSSGNRAALVRTVPWMATARKDEVEASLMKYDPQAEETIHAAHESLAASRSNPDLMAGSGI
;
A
#
# COMPACT_ATOMS: atom_id res chain seq x y z
N MET A 1 9.85 -15.65 -30.44
CA MET A 1 8.58 -15.06 -29.98
C MET A 1 8.95 -13.77 -29.28
N GLY A 2 8.51 -12.61 -29.77
CA GLY A 2 8.75 -11.36 -29.06
C GLY A 2 7.73 -11.16 -27.93
N ALA A 3 7.69 -9.96 -27.36
CA ALA A 3 7.12 -9.63 -26.06
C ALA A 3 5.65 -10.01 -26.05
N PRO A 4 5.12 -10.45 -24.90
CA PRO A 4 3.68 -10.53 -24.70
C PRO A 4 3.10 -9.12 -24.61
N THR A 5 3.08 -8.37 -25.72
CA THR A 5 2.27 -7.15 -25.80
C THR A 5 0.80 -7.55 -25.84
N ARG A 6 -0.09 -6.69 -25.31
CA ARG A 6 -1.55 -6.86 -25.38
C ARG A 6 -2.03 -7.18 -26.81
N ALA A 7 -1.37 -6.62 -27.83
CA ALA A 7 -1.65 -6.88 -29.24
C ALA A 7 -1.29 -8.32 -29.69
N ARG A 8 -0.24 -8.94 -29.14
CA ARG A 8 0.11 -10.35 -29.43
C ARG A 8 -0.75 -11.34 -28.66
N TYR A 9 -1.08 -11.06 -27.39
CA TYR A 9 -2.05 -11.87 -26.63
C TYR A 9 -3.42 -11.92 -27.32
N MET A 10 -3.87 -10.78 -27.87
CA MET A 10 -5.12 -10.74 -28.66
C MET A 10 -4.98 -11.44 -30.02
N ARG A 11 -3.79 -11.48 -30.63
CA ARG A 11 -3.54 -12.27 -31.86
C ARG A 11 -3.57 -13.78 -31.60
N GLU A 12 -3.07 -14.27 -30.47
CA GLU A 12 -3.18 -15.71 -30.10
C GLU A 12 -4.62 -16.14 -29.82
N LYS A 13 -5.51 -15.19 -29.50
CA LYS A 13 -6.93 -15.45 -29.28
C LYS A 13 -7.72 -15.68 -30.58
N ASN A 14 -7.17 -15.31 -31.74
CA ASN A 14 -7.75 -15.63 -33.05
C ASN A 14 -7.37 -17.06 -33.47
N LYS A 15 -7.94 -18.03 -32.76
CA LYS A 15 -7.79 -19.48 -33.00
C LYS A 15 -8.52 -19.98 -34.25
N LEU A 16 -8.56 -19.25 -35.35
CA LEU A 16 -9.20 -19.75 -36.57
C LEU A 16 -8.42 -20.94 -37.15
N THR A 17 -7.08 -20.88 -37.15
CA THR A 17 -6.24 -21.96 -37.66
C THR A 17 -6.22 -23.18 -36.74
N VAL A 18 -6.11 -22.99 -35.41
CA VAL A 18 -6.12 -24.11 -34.45
C VAL A 18 -7.49 -24.78 -34.40
N VAL A 19 -8.58 -24.00 -34.46
CA VAL A 19 -9.94 -24.56 -34.52
C VAL A 19 -10.13 -25.32 -35.83
N MET A 20 -9.74 -24.78 -36.98
CA MET A 20 -9.87 -25.50 -38.26
C MET A 20 -9.03 -26.79 -38.31
N VAL A 21 -7.79 -26.78 -37.80
CA VAL A 21 -6.95 -27.99 -37.75
C VAL A 21 -7.55 -29.03 -36.79
N THR A 22 -8.04 -28.60 -35.63
CA THR A 22 -8.68 -29.51 -34.65
C THR A 22 -9.97 -30.10 -35.19
N VAL A 23 -10.81 -29.29 -35.84
CA VAL A 23 -12.05 -29.73 -36.51
C VAL A 23 -11.72 -30.69 -37.64
N GLY A 24 -10.70 -30.40 -38.45
CA GLY A 24 -10.24 -31.29 -39.54
C GLY A 24 -9.76 -32.65 -39.01
N ILE A 25 -8.96 -32.67 -37.95
CA ILE A 25 -8.50 -33.91 -37.31
C ILE A 25 -9.67 -34.67 -36.70
N ALA A 26 -10.58 -34.00 -36.00
CA ALA A 26 -11.76 -34.63 -35.40
C ALA A 26 -12.67 -35.27 -36.46
N LEU A 27 -12.87 -34.60 -37.60
CA LEU A 27 -13.66 -35.10 -38.73
C LEU A 27 -12.98 -36.32 -39.36
N LEU A 28 -11.66 -36.28 -39.55
CA LEU A 28 -10.87 -37.41 -40.04
C LEU A 28 -10.99 -38.62 -39.10
N VAL A 29 -10.81 -38.42 -37.78
CA VAL A 29 -10.93 -39.50 -36.78
C VAL A 29 -12.35 -40.08 -36.74
N THR A 30 -13.37 -39.24 -36.89
CA THR A 30 -14.77 -39.67 -36.94
C THR A 30 -15.05 -40.56 -38.15
N ILE A 31 -14.54 -40.17 -39.32
CA ILE A 31 -14.71 -40.94 -40.56
C ILE A 31 -13.91 -42.24 -40.49
N VAL A 32 -12.61 -42.16 -40.20
CA VAL A 32 -11.68 -43.29 -40.22
C VAL A 32 -12.01 -44.30 -39.11
N GLY A 33 -12.22 -43.81 -37.88
CA GLY A 33 -12.60 -44.65 -36.74
C GLY A 33 -14.03 -45.18 -36.87
N GLY A 34 -14.96 -44.34 -37.35
CA GLY A 34 -16.36 -44.70 -37.51
C GLY A 34 -16.62 -45.78 -38.55
N ILE A 35 -15.85 -45.79 -39.64
CA ILE A 35 -15.89 -46.87 -40.65
C ILE A 35 -15.45 -48.20 -40.02
N SER A 36 -14.41 -48.19 -39.19
CA SER A 36 -13.91 -49.40 -38.52
C SER A 36 -14.88 -49.92 -37.47
N VAL A 37 -15.51 -49.03 -36.70
CA VAL A 37 -16.59 -49.37 -35.76
C VAL A 37 -17.82 -49.92 -36.49
N GLY A 38 -18.16 -49.31 -37.63
CA GLY A 38 -19.22 -49.78 -38.52
C GLY A 38 -19.00 -51.19 -39.04
N GLN A 39 -17.77 -51.49 -39.45
CA GLN A 39 -17.37 -52.81 -39.93
C GLN A 39 -17.42 -53.87 -38.82
N TRP A 40 -17.03 -53.50 -37.60
CA TRP A 40 -17.19 -54.39 -36.46
C TRP A 40 -18.67 -54.66 -36.15
N LEU A 41 -19.54 -53.66 -36.28
CA LEU A 41 -20.99 -53.83 -36.10
C LEU A 41 -21.65 -54.68 -37.19
N THR A 42 -21.11 -54.70 -38.42
CA THR A 42 -21.64 -55.53 -39.52
C THR A 42 -21.11 -56.95 -39.52
N ALA A 43 -19.80 -57.13 -39.30
CA ALA A 43 -19.09 -58.38 -39.54
C ALA A 43 -18.49 -59.00 -38.26
N GLY A 44 -18.52 -58.30 -37.12
CA GLY A 44 -17.95 -58.78 -35.86
C GLY A 44 -16.42 -58.76 -35.80
N VAL A 45 -15.75 -58.28 -36.86
CA VAL A 45 -14.29 -58.28 -37.01
C VAL A 45 -13.78 -56.86 -37.19
N TRP A 46 -12.65 -56.56 -36.55
CA TRP A 46 -11.96 -55.29 -36.72
C TRP A 46 -11.08 -55.32 -37.97
N GLU A 47 -11.30 -54.37 -38.87
CA GLU A 47 -10.46 -54.17 -40.04
C GLU A 47 -9.93 -52.73 -40.12
N THR A 48 -8.83 -52.56 -40.84
CA THR A 48 -8.30 -51.22 -41.06
C THR A 48 -9.19 -50.42 -42.02
N PRO A 49 -9.36 -49.11 -41.80
CA PRO A 49 -10.15 -48.24 -42.68
C PRO A 49 -9.73 -48.33 -44.15
N VAL A 50 -8.43 -48.52 -44.42
CA VAL A 50 -7.88 -48.66 -45.77
C VAL A 50 -8.36 -49.96 -46.43
N ALA A 51 -8.41 -51.07 -45.68
CA ALA A 51 -8.91 -52.35 -46.19
C ALA A 51 -10.42 -52.28 -46.48
N ILE A 52 -11.19 -51.64 -45.60
CA ILE A 52 -12.64 -51.47 -45.75
C ILE A 52 -12.94 -50.60 -46.98
N ILE A 53 -12.25 -49.46 -47.14
CA ILE A 53 -12.41 -48.60 -48.32
C ILE A 53 -12.00 -49.34 -49.60
N ALA A 54 -10.92 -50.11 -49.57
CA ALA A 54 -10.49 -50.91 -50.72
C ALA A 54 -11.51 -51.99 -51.11
N SER A 55 -12.23 -52.56 -50.13
CA SER A 55 -13.31 -53.54 -50.38
C SER A 55 -14.53 -52.91 -51.05
N TRP A 56 -14.86 -51.65 -50.69
CA TRP A 56 -15.93 -50.90 -51.36
C TRP A 56 -15.56 -50.53 -52.79
N VAL A 57 -14.31 -50.14 -53.03
CA VAL A 57 -13.81 -49.80 -54.38
C VAL A 57 -13.77 -51.04 -55.29
N ARG A 58 -13.46 -52.21 -54.74
CA ARG A 58 -13.50 -53.49 -55.47
C ARG A 58 -14.90 -54.04 -55.71
N GLY A 59 -15.91 -53.51 -55.00
CA GLY A 59 -17.30 -53.97 -55.08
C GLY A 59 -17.61 -55.20 -54.22
N ASP A 60 -16.67 -55.64 -53.38
CA ASP A 60 -16.80 -56.81 -52.52
C ASP A 60 -17.71 -56.55 -51.30
N ALA A 61 -17.92 -55.28 -50.96
CA ALA A 61 -18.80 -54.83 -49.89
C ALA A 61 -19.45 -53.48 -50.23
N SER A 62 -20.58 -53.17 -49.59
CA SER A 62 -21.28 -51.89 -49.75
C SER A 62 -21.33 -51.10 -48.44
N PHE A 63 -21.45 -49.78 -48.55
CA PHE A 63 -21.67 -48.92 -47.40
C PHE A 63 -23.04 -49.22 -46.78
N THR A 64 -23.06 -49.57 -45.50
CA THR A 64 -24.30 -49.97 -44.79
C THR A 64 -24.72 -48.95 -43.73
N ALA A 65 -25.97 -49.04 -43.27
CA ALA A 65 -26.47 -48.22 -42.16
C ALA A 65 -25.60 -48.34 -40.89
N ALA A 66 -24.99 -49.50 -40.63
CA ALA A 66 -24.09 -49.73 -39.50
C ALA A 66 -22.81 -48.88 -39.57
N HIS A 67 -22.31 -48.56 -40.77
CA HIS A 67 -21.20 -47.61 -40.93
C HIS A 67 -21.59 -46.17 -40.59
N ALA A 68 -22.82 -45.77 -40.92
CA ALA A 68 -23.37 -44.48 -40.49
C ALA A 68 -23.56 -44.42 -38.96
N TRP A 69 -24.06 -45.50 -38.34
CA TRP A 69 -24.17 -45.61 -36.88
C TRP A 69 -22.79 -45.62 -36.18
N GLY A 70 -21.79 -46.29 -36.76
CA GLY A 70 -20.42 -46.29 -36.26
C GLY A 70 -19.78 -44.89 -36.29
N MET A 71 -19.92 -44.16 -37.41
CA MET A 71 -19.49 -42.76 -37.50
C MET A 71 -20.25 -41.85 -36.52
N GLY A 72 -21.56 -42.02 -36.38
CA GLY A 72 -22.36 -41.29 -35.39
C GLY A 72 -21.93 -41.55 -33.95
N GLY A 73 -21.64 -42.81 -33.61
CA GLY A 73 -21.15 -43.20 -32.28
C GLY A 73 -19.79 -42.60 -31.95
N VAL A 74 -18.83 -42.68 -32.88
CA VAL A 74 -17.50 -42.09 -32.71
C VAL A 74 -17.60 -40.56 -32.60
N PHE A 75 -18.46 -39.92 -33.39
CA PHE A 75 -18.72 -38.48 -33.30
C PHE A 75 -19.23 -38.07 -31.92
N VAL A 76 -20.23 -38.78 -31.38
CA VAL A 76 -20.80 -38.49 -30.04
C VAL A 76 -19.74 -38.66 -28.95
N VAL A 77 -18.96 -39.74 -28.98
CA VAL A 77 -17.87 -39.95 -27.99
C VAL A 77 -16.85 -38.82 -28.06
N LEU A 78 -16.43 -38.43 -29.27
CA LEU A 78 -15.45 -37.38 -29.46
C LEU A 78 -15.99 -36.01 -29.04
N ALA A 79 -17.27 -35.73 -29.31
CA ALA A 79 -17.96 -34.54 -28.82
C ALA A 79 -18.02 -34.50 -27.28
N VAL A 80 -18.34 -35.62 -26.63
CA VAL A 80 -18.32 -35.71 -25.15
C VAL A 80 -16.92 -35.48 -24.61
N VAL A 81 -15.88 -36.10 -25.19
CA VAL A 81 -14.48 -35.88 -24.79
C VAL A 81 -14.08 -34.41 -24.94
N VAL A 82 -14.46 -33.75 -26.04
CA VAL A 82 -14.19 -32.32 -26.26
C VAL A 82 -14.93 -31.46 -25.24
N VAL A 83 -16.21 -31.73 -24.96
CA VAL A 83 -16.98 -30.99 -23.95
C VAL A 83 -16.38 -31.17 -22.56
N VAL A 84 -16.00 -32.39 -22.19
CA VAL A 84 -15.34 -32.69 -20.92
C VAL A 84 -13.97 -32.03 -20.86
N ALA A 85 -13.15 -32.13 -21.90
CA ALA A 85 -11.84 -31.48 -21.97
C ALA A 85 -11.95 -29.96 -21.95
N TRP A 86 -12.97 -29.39 -22.58
CA TRP A 86 -13.27 -27.95 -22.53
C TRP A 86 -13.73 -27.53 -21.13
N TRP A 87 -14.60 -28.31 -20.47
CA TRP A 87 -15.08 -28.02 -19.13
C TRP A 87 -13.95 -28.15 -18.07
N VAL A 88 -13.16 -29.22 -18.16
CA VAL A 88 -11.96 -29.46 -17.35
C VAL A 88 -10.91 -28.38 -17.62
N GLY A 89 -10.68 -28.04 -18.89
CA GLY A 89 -9.78 -26.97 -19.31
C GLY A 89 -10.20 -25.60 -18.78
N LYS A 90 -11.49 -25.27 -18.82
CA LYS A 90 -12.06 -24.03 -18.26
C LYS A 90 -11.90 -23.95 -16.74
N LYS A 91 -11.87 -25.10 -16.05
CA LYS A 91 -11.71 -25.20 -14.59
C LYS A 91 -10.24 -25.17 -14.16
N LEU A 92 -9.35 -25.79 -14.93
CA LEU A 92 -7.90 -25.86 -14.67
C LEU A 92 -7.16 -24.60 -15.16
N PHE A 93 -7.50 -24.10 -16.34
CA PHE A 93 -6.95 -22.88 -16.92
C PHE A 93 -7.96 -21.75 -16.74
N ARG A 94 -8.08 -21.26 -15.49
CA ARG A 94 -8.70 -19.95 -15.24
C ARG A 94 -8.00 -18.93 -16.13
N SER A 95 -8.75 -18.07 -16.82
CA SER A 95 -8.17 -16.99 -17.62
C SER A 95 -7.25 -16.16 -16.73
N GLY A 96 -5.95 -16.24 -16.99
CA GLY A 96 -4.97 -15.28 -16.45
C GLY A 96 -5.16 -13.92 -17.11
N ALA A 97 -4.68 -12.87 -16.47
CA ALA A 97 -4.62 -11.58 -17.12
C ALA A 97 -3.63 -11.62 -18.29
N TRP A 98 -3.80 -10.72 -19.25
CA TRP A 98 -2.89 -10.58 -20.39
C TRP A 98 -1.44 -10.30 -19.97
N VAL A 99 -1.22 -9.75 -18.77
CA VAL A 99 0.10 -9.50 -18.17
C VAL A 99 0.75 -10.76 -17.57
N ASP A 100 -0.03 -11.79 -17.21
CA ASP A 100 0.47 -12.96 -16.48
C ASP A 100 1.59 -13.71 -17.25
N PRO A 101 1.56 -13.86 -18.59
CA PRO A 101 2.67 -14.45 -19.37
C PRO A 101 4.00 -13.71 -19.25
N ALA A 102 3.99 -12.39 -19.03
CA ALA A 102 5.21 -11.59 -18.89
C ALA A 102 6.02 -11.97 -17.64
N SER A 103 5.38 -12.58 -16.64
CA SER A 103 6.04 -13.03 -15.40
C SER A 103 7.19 -14.02 -15.64
N ILE A 104 7.19 -14.76 -16.76
CA ILE A 104 8.26 -15.69 -17.14
C ILE A 104 9.59 -14.95 -17.41
N HIS A 105 9.50 -13.72 -17.90
CA HIS A 105 10.67 -12.89 -18.20
C HIS A 105 11.11 -12.03 -17.01
N MET A 106 10.34 -12.05 -15.92
CA MET A 106 10.59 -11.32 -14.67
C MET A 106 11.30 -12.21 -13.64
N ALA A 107 11.31 -11.82 -12.37
CA ALA A 107 11.91 -12.62 -11.30
C ALA A 107 11.30 -14.02 -11.19
N SER A 108 12.15 -15.04 -11.10
CA SER A 108 11.72 -16.42 -10.88
C SER A 108 11.38 -16.66 -9.41
N ALA A 109 10.73 -17.80 -9.14
CA ALA A 109 10.49 -18.23 -7.76
C ALA A 109 11.78 -18.51 -6.96
N LYS A 110 12.91 -18.74 -7.64
CA LYS A 110 14.22 -18.92 -7.02
C LYS A 110 14.82 -17.58 -6.62
N ASP A 111 14.70 -16.58 -7.49
CA ASP A 111 15.15 -15.21 -7.20
C ASP A 111 14.39 -14.63 -6.00
N LEU A 112 13.08 -14.89 -5.91
CA LEU A 112 12.23 -14.42 -4.81
C LEU A 112 12.28 -15.31 -3.56
N GLN A 113 13.20 -16.27 -3.47
CA GLN A 113 13.35 -17.12 -2.28
C GLN A 113 13.56 -16.33 -0.97
N PRO A 114 14.29 -15.19 -0.94
CA PRO A 114 14.41 -14.33 0.25
C PRO A 114 13.08 -13.77 0.75
N LEU A 115 12.08 -13.59 -0.13
CA LEU A 115 10.74 -13.11 0.22
C LEU A 115 9.76 -14.24 0.51
N SER A 116 10.20 -15.50 0.47
CA SER A 116 9.33 -16.64 0.80
C SER A 116 8.98 -16.63 2.29
N TYR A 117 7.82 -17.19 2.64
CA TYR A 117 7.41 -17.38 4.05
C TYR A 117 8.52 -18.02 4.89
N LYS A 118 9.19 -19.06 4.38
CA LYS A 118 10.27 -19.77 5.09
C LYS A 118 11.47 -18.84 5.37
N ALA A 119 11.86 -18.02 4.40
CA ALA A 119 12.98 -17.09 4.59
C ALA A 119 12.61 -15.95 5.56
N ALA A 120 11.41 -15.39 5.42
CA ALA A 120 10.88 -14.38 6.32
C ALA A 120 10.78 -14.90 7.77
N ALA A 121 10.28 -16.12 7.96
CA ALA A 121 10.21 -16.79 9.25
C ALA A 121 11.60 -17.04 9.87
N ALA A 122 12.58 -17.49 9.06
CA ALA A 122 13.95 -17.69 9.52
C ALA A 122 14.60 -16.36 9.96
N LYS A 123 14.35 -15.27 9.22
CA LYS A 123 14.82 -13.93 9.58
C LYS A 123 14.12 -13.41 10.84
N ALA A 124 12.82 -13.61 10.96
CA ALA A 124 12.04 -13.26 12.15
C ALA A 124 12.53 -14.00 13.41
N ALA A 125 12.83 -15.30 13.30
CA ALA A 125 13.39 -16.09 14.40
C ALA A 125 14.78 -15.57 14.84
N LYS A 126 15.61 -15.11 13.90
CA LYS A 126 16.94 -14.56 14.18
C LYS A 126 16.87 -13.17 14.85
N VAL A 127 15.95 -12.31 14.40
CA VAL A 127 15.92 -10.88 14.78
C VAL A 127 14.92 -10.58 15.90
N GLY A 128 13.78 -11.27 15.93
CA GLY A 128 12.65 -10.99 16.84
C GLY A 128 12.67 -11.75 18.17
N GLY A 129 13.70 -12.57 18.43
CA GLY A 129 13.86 -13.29 19.70
C GLY A 129 12.71 -14.26 20.04
N GLY A 130 11.90 -14.67 19.06
CA GLY A 130 10.85 -15.69 19.22
C GLY A 130 9.60 -15.27 20.02
N LYS A 131 9.38 -13.98 20.28
CA LYS A 131 8.19 -13.54 21.05
C LYS A 131 6.86 -13.62 20.30
N THR A 132 6.90 -13.76 18.97
CA THR A 132 5.71 -13.78 18.11
C THR A 132 5.90 -14.73 16.93
N ASP A 133 4.82 -15.33 16.44
CA ASP A 133 4.81 -16.13 15.19
C ASP A 133 4.78 -15.26 13.92
N PHE A 134 4.92 -13.95 14.06
CA PHE A 134 4.90 -13.02 12.94
C PHE A 134 6.16 -13.15 12.08
N VAL A 135 5.97 -13.48 10.81
CA VAL A 135 7.06 -13.67 9.85
C VAL A 135 7.38 -12.40 9.06
N GLY A 136 6.46 -11.44 9.02
CA GLY A 136 6.55 -10.26 8.16
C GLY A 136 5.23 -9.90 7.46
N LEU A 137 5.23 -8.79 6.73
CA LEU A 137 4.04 -8.26 6.06
C LEU A 137 3.79 -8.95 4.71
N PRO A 138 2.56 -9.36 4.38
CA PRO A 138 2.26 -9.96 3.09
C PRO A 138 2.41 -8.96 1.94
N LEU A 139 3.07 -9.39 0.85
CA LEU A 139 3.25 -8.61 -0.40
C LEU A 139 2.38 -9.12 -1.55
N GLY A 140 1.69 -10.25 -1.36
CA GLY A 140 0.85 -10.90 -2.35
C GLY A 140 1.40 -12.26 -2.77
N VAL A 141 1.00 -12.72 -3.95
CA VAL A 141 1.34 -14.05 -4.47
C VAL A 141 2.05 -13.91 -5.80
N HIS A 142 3.23 -14.51 -5.94
CA HIS A 142 3.96 -14.51 -7.21
C HIS A 142 3.08 -15.04 -8.35
N ALA A 143 2.93 -14.28 -9.43
CA ALA A 143 1.97 -14.57 -10.48
C ALA A 143 2.23 -15.91 -11.17
N HIS A 144 3.51 -16.23 -11.46
CA HIS A 144 3.89 -17.46 -12.15
C HIS A 144 3.81 -18.70 -11.26
N SER A 145 4.43 -18.66 -10.07
CA SER A 145 4.60 -19.85 -9.23
C SER A 145 3.51 -20.05 -8.18
N GLY A 146 2.66 -19.06 -7.94
CA GLY A 146 1.63 -19.12 -6.90
C GLY A 146 2.17 -19.09 -5.47
N LYS A 147 3.48 -18.83 -5.26
CA LYS A 147 4.07 -18.74 -3.92
C LYS A 147 3.78 -17.39 -3.28
N SER A 148 3.42 -17.41 -2.00
CA SER A 148 3.17 -16.22 -1.19
C SER A 148 4.49 -15.50 -0.86
N LEU A 149 4.50 -14.18 -1.04
CA LEU A 149 5.65 -13.31 -0.80
C LEU A 149 5.41 -12.45 0.44
N HIS A 150 6.43 -12.29 1.27
CA HIS A 150 6.39 -11.53 2.51
C HIS A 150 7.60 -10.60 2.60
N ALA A 151 7.36 -9.35 2.97
CA ALA A 151 8.38 -8.43 3.45
C ALA A 151 8.80 -8.90 4.84
N SER A 152 10.10 -9.04 5.09
CA SER A 152 10.59 -9.52 6.37
C SER A 152 10.34 -8.53 7.50
N VAL A 153 10.54 -8.96 8.75
CA VAL A 153 10.28 -8.15 9.96
C VAL A 153 11.16 -6.91 10.10
N GLU A 154 12.05 -6.62 9.14
CA GLU A 154 12.88 -5.41 9.07
C GLU A 154 12.58 -4.53 7.85
N ASP A 155 11.75 -5.00 6.92
CA ASP A 155 11.62 -4.37 5.62
C ASP A 155 10.51 -3.32 5.64
N VAL A 156 10.88 -2.07 5.36
CA VAL A 156 9.95 -0.96 5.12
C VAL A 156 9.63 -0.83 3.64
N GLY A 157 8.48 -0.27 3.28
CA GLY A 157 8.14 -0.21 1.87
C GLY A 157 7.05 0.75 1.41
N LEU A 158 7.13 1.03 0.11
CA LEU A 158 6.27 1.96 -0.59
C LEU A 158 5.23 1.24 -1.43
N LEU A 159 4.00 1.75 -1.41
CA LEU A 159 2.92 1.25 -2.25
C LEU A 159 2.37 2.40 -3.09
N TYR A 160 2.55 2.31 -4.41
CA TYR A 160 1.87 3.16 -5.37
C TYR A 160 0.59 2.50 -5.85
N ALA A 161 -0.54 3.12 -5.56
CA ALA A 161 -1.83 2.58 -5.91
C ALA A 161 -2.81 3.70 -6.25
N GLY A 162 -3.08 3.86 -7.54
CA GLY A 162 -4.08 4.80 -8.02
C GLY A 162 -5.50 4.50 -7.48
N PRO A 163 -6.48 5.38 -7.73
CA PRO A 163 -7.85 5.19 -7.26
C PRO A 163 -8.44 3.83 -7.69
N ARG A 164 -9.20 3.20 -6.78
CA ARG A 164 -9.96 1.95 -7.04
C ARG A 164 -9.11 0.74 -7.52
N THR A 165 -7.87 0.65 -7.09
CA THR A 165 -6.92 -0.47 -7.34
C THR A 165 -6.91 -1.53 -6.23
N GLY A 166 -7.65 -1.30 -5.15
CA GLY A 166 -7.72 -2.23 -4.01
C GLY A 166 -6.59 -2.07 -2.99
N LYS A 167 -5.96 -0.90 -2.89
CA LYS A 167 -4.87 -0.61 -1.93
C LYS A 167 -5.24 -0.96 -0.48
N THR A 168 -6.41 -0.50 -0.02
CA THR A 168 -6.89 -0.73 1.34
C THR A 168 -7.27 -2.19 1.53
N SER A 169 -7.96 -2.81 0.56
CA SER A 169 -8.43 -4.19 0.69
C SER A 169 -7.33 -5.25 0.55
N SER A 170 -6.28 -4.99 -0.25
CA SER A 170 -5.23 -5.95 -0.59
C SER A 170 -3.91 -5.75 0.15
N PHE A 171 -3.68 -4.57 0.75
CA PHE A 171 -2.46 -4.28 1.50
C PHE A 171 -2.79 -3.74 2.88
N GLY A 172 -3.50 -2.61 2.98
CA GLY A 172 -3.76 -1.94 4.26
C GLY A 172 -4.45 -2.83 5.31
N VAL A 173 -5.60 -3.41 4.97
CA VAL A 173 -6.34 -4.34 5.85
C VAL A 173 -5.47 -5.57 6.18
N PRO A 174 -4.91 -6.32 5.20
CA PRO A 174 -3.99 -7.41 5.50
C PRO A 174 -2.79 -7.04 6.39
N HIS A 175 -2.20 -5.85 6.24
CA HIS A 175 -1.05 -5.40 7.04
C HIS A 175 -1.44 -5.12 8.49
N VAL A 176 -2.54 -4.39 8.73
CA VAL A 176 -3.08 -4.15 10.08
C VAL A 176 -3.45 -5.47 10.77
N LEU A 177 -4.04 -6.38 10.00
CA LEU A 177 -4.44 -7.69 10.49
C LEU A 177 -3.25 -8.62 10.76
N ALA A 178 -2.18 -8.56 9.97
CA ALA A 178 -0.99 -9.37 10.17
C ALA A 178 -0.14 -8.93 11.38
N ALA A 179 -0.29 -7.68 11.83
CA ALA A 179 0.54 -7.10 12.89
C ALA A 179 0.36 -7.83 14.24
N PRO A 180 1.46 -8.34 14.86
CA PRO A 180 1.37 -9.09 16.11
C PRO A 180 1.23 -8.21 17.35
N GLY A 181 1.64 -6.94 17.25
CA GLY A 181 1.68 -6.00 18.36
C GLY A 181 1.05 -4.67 18.00
N PRO A 182 1.63 -3.53 18.40
CA PRO A 182 1.00 -2.24 18.21
C PRO A 182 0.87 -1.89 16.73
N VAL A 183 -0.23 -1.22 16.38
CA VAL A 183 -0.50 -0.73 15.01
C VAL A 183 -0.82 0.75 15.03
N LEU A 184 -0.17 1.53 14.17
CA LEU A 184 -0.61 2.87 13.83
C LEU A 184 -1.11 2.85 12.38
N ALA A 185 -2.33 3.31 12.15
CA ALA A 185 -2.91 3.42 10.82
C ALA A 185 -3.45 4.83 10.59
N THR A 186 -3.11 5.44 9.46
CA THR A 186 -3.71 6.72 9.04
C THR A 186 -4.77 6.46 7.97
N GLU A 187 -5.85 7.23 7.99
CA GLU A 187 -6.87 7.18 6.94
C GLU A 187 -7.69 8.46 6.87
N ASN A 188 -8.38 8.68 5.75
CA ASN A 188 -9.27 9.83 5.52
C ASN A 188 -10.74 9.45 5.35
N LYS A 189 -11.06 8.18 5.57
CA LYS A 189 -12.39 7.57 5.38
C LYS A 189 -12.54 6.40 6.32
N ARG A 190 -13.69 5.73 6.29
CA ARG A 190 -14.03 4.59 7.15
C ARG A 190 -13.45 3.25 6.65
N GLY A 191 -12.18 3.23 6.25
CA GLY A 191 -11.57 2.09 5.56
C GLY A 191 -10.95 1.10 6.54
N LEU A 192 -9.73 1.38 6.97
CA LEU A 192 -8.95 0.50 7.83
C LEU A 192 -9.64 0.29 9.18
N HIS A 193 -10.14 1.35 9.80
CA HIS A 193 -10.87 1.32 11.06
C HIS A 193 -12.00 0.30 11.02
N ASP A 194 -13.02 0.48 10.15
CA ASP A 194 -14.21 -0.38 10.17
C ASP A 194 -13.90 -1.83 9.79
N HIS A 195 -12.96 -2.05 8.86
CA HIS A 195 -12.57 -3.39 8.42
C HIS A 195 -11.80 -4.18 9.48
N THR A 196 -11.09 -3.51 10.39
CA THR A 196 -10.12 -4.18 11.28
C THR A 196 -10.36 -3.98 12.77
N ARG A 197 -11.16 -3.00 13.18
CA ARG A 197 -11.38 -2.62 14.58
C ARG A 197 -11.80 -3.80 15.46
N LEU A 198 -12.81 -4.58 15.07
CA LEU A 198 -13.29 -5.69 15.90
C LEU A 198 -12.19 -6.71 16.17
N SER A 199 -11.35 -6.98 15.17
CA SER A 199 -10.24 -7.91 15.31
C SER A 199 -9.15 -7.37 16.23
N ARG A 200 -8.86 -6.06 16.15
CA ARG A 200 -7.86 -5.40 17.00
C ARG A 200 -8.32 -5.28 18.45
N GLU A 201 -9.60 -4.98 18.68
CA GLU A 201 -10.20 -4.93 20.03
C GLU A 201 -10.12 -6.25 20.79
N ARG A 202 -10.09 -7.40 20.10
CA ARG A 202 -9.97 -8.72 20.72
C ARG A 202 -8.60 -8.99 21.34
N ILE A 203 -7.56 -8.26 20.91
CA ILE A 203 -6.17 -8.51 21.32
C ILE A 203 -5.51 -7.33 22.03
N GLY A 204 -6.08 -6.12 21.92
CA GLY A 204 -5.54 -4.94 22.57
C GLY A 204 -6.50 -3.76 22.56
N GLN A 205 -6.06 -2.65 23.16
CA GLN A 205 -6.85 -1.43 23.23
C GLN A 205 -6.84 -0.71 21.87
N VAL A 206 -8.02 -0.30 21.40
CA VAL A 206 -8.17 0.52 20.20
C VAL A 206 -8.38 1.98 20.59
N PHE A 207 -7.55 2.84 20.03
CA PHE A 207 -7.65 4.29 20.08
C PHE A 207 -8.02 4.78 18.68
N CYS A 208 -9.11 5.51 18.58
CA CYS A 208 -9.52 6.16 17.34
C CYS A 208 -9.44 7.68 17.55
N PHE A 209 -8.47 8.32 16.92
CA PHE A 209 -8.28 9.77 16.93
C PHE A 209 -9.09 10.35 15.77
N ASP A 210 -10.29 10.83 16.06
CA ASP A 210 -11.24 11.34 15.07
C ASP A 210 -11.62 12.81 15.32
N PRO A 211 -10.65 13.74 15.19
CA PRO A 211 -10.86 15.17 15.44
C PRO A 211 -11.90 15.82 14.52
N GLN A 212 -12.20 15.20 13.38
CA GLN A 212 -13.13 15.73 12.37
C GLN A 212 -14.43 14.91 12.24
N GLY A 213 -14.66 13.91 13.10
CA GLY A 213 -15.90 13.12 13.12
C GLY A 213 -16.12 12.27 11.85
N ILE A 214 -15.06 11.76 11.23
CA ILE A 214 -15.11 10.92 10.02
C ILE A 214 -15.81 9.60 10.31
N VAL A 215 -15.43 8.93 11.41
CA VAL A 215 -16.08 7.70 11.90
C VAL A 215 -17.11 7.99 12.99
N GLY A 216 -17.11 9.20 13.56
CA GLY A 216 -18.02 9.64 14.60
C GLY A 216 -17.60 9.16 15.99
N GLU A 217 -16.31 8.91 16.20
CA GLU A 217 -15.81 8.48 17.51
C GLU A 217 -15.91 9.65 18.51
N ALA A 218 -16.43 9.38 19.70
CA ALA A 218 -16.40 10.36 20.78
C ALA A 218 -14.98 10.49 21.36
N PRO A 219 -14.55 11.69 21.79
CA PRO A 219 -13.26 11.89 22.42
C PRO A 219 -13.25 11.30 23.82
N SER A 220 -13.15 9.97 23.95
CA SER A 220 -13.13 9.20 25.21
C SER A 220 -11.76 9.21 25.90
N TRP A 221 -10.76 9.68 25.18
CA TRP A 221 -9.39 9.91 25.61
C TRP A 221 -8.91 11.25 25.02
N TRP A 222 -7.76 11.72 25.47
CA TRP A 222 -7.13 12.92 24.93
C TRP A 222 -5.61 12.73 24.89
N TRP A 223 -4.92 13.48 24.04
CA TRP A 223 -3.47 13.48 23.95
C TRP A 223 -2.95 14.89 24.20
N ASN A 224 -1.73 15.01 24.72
CA ASN A 224 -1.08 16.31 24.89
C ASN A 224 0.04 16.42 23.86
N PRO A 225 -0.09 17.18 22.77
CA PRO A 225 1.00 17.33 21.79
C PRO A 225 2.30 17.86 22.39
N LEU A 226 2.21 18.69 23.44
CA LEU A 226 3.36 19.25 24.15
C LEU A 226 4.13 18.18 24.94
N SER A 227 3.53 17.03 25.23
CA SER A 227 4.25 15.91 25.88
C SER A 227 5.35 15.29 25.01
N ALA A 228 5.33 15.55 23.70
CA ALA A 228 6.40 15.14 22.79
C ALA A 228 7.57 16.14 22.74
N VAL A 229 7.41 17.33 23.35
CA VAL A 229 8.42 18.39 23.34
C VAL A 229 9.34 18.21 24.55
N THR A 230 10.45 17.50 24.35
CA THR A 230 11.45 17.23 25.40
C THR A 230 12.64 18.19 25.37
N ASP A 231 12.79 18.96 24.30
CA ASP A 231 13.88 19.91 24.07
C ASP A 231 13.51 20.88 22.94
N GLU A 232 14.40 21.83 22.65
CA GLU A 232 14.26 22.82 21.59
C GLU A 232 14.19 22.22 20.18
N THR A 233 14.82 21.05 19.97
CA THR A 233 14.79 20.34 18.69
C THR A 233 13.42 19.71 18.47
N LYS A 234 12.87 19.02 19.49
CA LYS A 234 11.51 18.46 19.43
C LYS A 234 10.44 19.54 19.33
N ALA A 235 10.64 20.70 19.96
CA ALA A 235 9.77 21.86 19.77
C ALA A 235 9.77 22.33 18.30
N TYR A 236 10.95 22.35 17.66
CA TYR A 236 11.07 22.74 16.26
C TYR A 236 10.41 21.72 15.35
N ASP A 237 10.60 20.43 15.62
CA ASP A 237 10.01 19.33 14.85
C ASP A 237 8.48 19.39 14.88
N LEU A 238 7.89 19.69 16.05
CA LEU A 238 6.45 19.92 16.16
C LEU A 238 6.02 21.15 15.36
N ALA A 239 6.73 22.28 15.47
CA ALA A 239 6.42 23.49 14.70
C ALA A 239 6.52 23.27 13.18
N GLU A 240 7.53 22.53 12.71
CA GLU A 240 7.73 22.18 11.30
C GLU A 240 6.57 21.30 10.78
N VAL A 241 6.06 20.38 11.61
CA VAL A 241 4.86 19.59 11.26
C VAL A 241 3.65 20.49 11.05
N PHE A 242 3.42 21.48 11.92
CA PHE A 242 2.31 22.44 11.74
C PHE A 242 2.51 23.30 10.48
N ALA A 243 3.72 23.78 10.23
CA ALA A 243 4.04 24.56 9.03
C ALA A 243 3.75 23.76 7.74
N LYS A 244 4.25 22.51 7.65
CA LYS A 244 4.10 21.68 6.45
C LYS A 244 2.70 21.11 6.25
N ALA A 245 1.91 20.96 7.31
CA ALA A 245 0.53 20.49 7.20
C ALA A 245 -0.37 21.50 6.49
N GLU A 246 -0.27 22.79 6.81
CA GLU A 246 -1.24 23.82 6.40
C GLU A 246 -0.76 24.67 5.21
N MET A 247 0.54 24.82 4.97
CA MET A 247 1.09 25.73 3.95
C MET A 247 1.18 25.15 2.53
N GLU A 248 0.21 24.32 2.13
CA GLU A 248 0.11 23.72 0.79
C GLU A 248 0.06 24.77 -0.35
N SER A 249 -0.21 26.03 -0.03
CA SER A 249 -0.59 27.11 -0.96
C SER A 249 0.26 28.39 -0.87
N VAL A 250 1.28 28.47 0.01
CA VAL A 250 2.13 29.67 0.07
C VAL A 250 3.10 29.63 -1.11
N SER A 251 3.01 30.63 -1.98
CA SER A 251 3.85 30.77 -3.17
C SER A 251 5.31 30.45 -2.87
N SER A 252 6.01 29.74 -3.76
CA SER A 252 7.46 29.50 -3.71
C SER A 252 8.29 30.79 -3.91
N SER A 253 7.73 31.96 -3.59
CA SER A 253 8.42 33.24 -3.60
C SER A 253 9.34 33.34 -2.38
N ALA A 254 10.46 34.05 -2.55
CA ALA A 254 11.44 34.25 -1.48
C ALA A 254 10.81 34.88 -0.21
N ASN A 255 9.83 35.77 -0.39
CA ASN A 255 9.11 36.40 0.72
C ASN A 255 8.21 35.40 1.47
N GLY A 256 7.54 34.48 0.78
CA GLY A 256 6.74 33.44 1.43
C GLY A 256 7.60 32.54 2.33
N ASN A 257 8.75 32.11 1.82
CA ASN A 257 9.70 31.29 2.57
C ASN A 257 10.26 32.00 3.81
N PHE A 258 10.50 33.33 3.73
CA PHE A 258 10.96 34.12 4.88
C PHE A 258 9.94 34.12 6.03
N PHE A 259 8.67 34.40 5.73
CA PHE A 259 7.62 34.41 6.75
C PHE A 259 7.34 33.03 7.32
N GLU A 260 7.35 31.98 6.49
CA GLU A 260 7.21 30.59 6.95
C GLU A 260 8.30 30.22 7.97
N GLN A 261 9.57 30.54 7.67
CA GLN A 261 10.68 30.23 8.57
C GLN A 261 10.57 30.99 9.89
N ARG A 262 10.31 32.31 9.84
CA ARG A 262 10.13 33.15 11.04
C ARG A 262 8.93 32.70 11.88
N ALA A 263 7.83 32.32 11.24
CA ALA A 263 6.64 31.80 11.91
C ALA A 263 6.90 30.43 12.56
N THR A 264 7.65 29.55 11.90
CA THR A 264 8.09 28.27 12.47
C THR A 264 8.95 28.50 13.71
N THR A 265 9.88 29.47 13.68
CA THR A 265 10.69 29.86 14.84
C THR A 265 9.85 30.41 15.99
N LEU A 266 8.88 31.29 15.70
CA LEU A 266 7.94 31.78 16.72
C LEU A 266 7.20 30.61 17.36
N LEU A 267 6.59 29.75 16.54
CA LEU A 267 5.80 28.62 17.01
C LEU A 267 6.63 27.61 17.82
N ARG A 268 7.88 27.35 17.43
CA ARG A 268 8.85 26.57 18.22
C ARG A 268 8.97 27.13 19.63
N GLY A 269 9.24 28.43 19.75
CA GLY A 269 9.44 29.06 21.06
C GLY A 269 8.18 29.04 21.91
N LEU A 270 7.00 29.23 21.31
CA LEU A 270 5.72 29.13 22.02
C LEU A 270 5.44 27.69 22.52
N PHE A 271 5.66 26.68 21.68
CA PHE A 271 5.52 25.28 22.10
C PHE A 271 6.51 24.89 23.18
N LEU A 272 7.77 25.32 23.06
CA LEU A 272 8.79 25.06 24.08
C LEU A 272 8.41 25.69 25.43
N ALA A 273 7.97 26.95 25.43
CA ALA A 273 7.55 27.63 26.66
C ALA A 273 6.36 26.92 27.33
N ALA A 274 5.35 26.51 26.54
CA ALA A 274 4.22 25.76 27.07
C ALA A 274 4.64 24.39 27.63
N ALA A 275 5.52 23.66 26.93
CA ALA A 275 6.08 22.39 27.41
C ALA A 275 6.85 22.56 28.73
N VAL A 276 7.73 23.55 28.83
CA VAL A 276 8.45 23.94 30.05
C VAL A 276 7.51 24.21 31.22
N SER A 277 6.42 24.94 30.98
CA SER A 277 5.45 25.25 32.03
C SER A 277 4.76 24.00 32.61
N GLN A 278 4.71 22.91 31.85
CA GLN A 278 4.14 21.62 32.26
C GLN A 278 5.19 20.67 32.88
N GLY A 279 6.40 21.14 33.12
CA GLY A 279 7.50 20.31 33.59
C GLY A 279 8.11 19.41 32.51
N GLN A 280 7.77 19.60 31.24
CA GLN A 280 8.46 18.97 30.11
C GLN A 280 9.69 19.81 29.71
N ALA A 281 10.63 19.24 28.96
CA ALA A 281 11.82 19.98 28.49
C ALA A 281 12.59 20.70 29.61
N LEU A 282 12.69 20.07 30.78
CA LEU A 282 13.51 20.55 31.90
C LEU A 282 14.64 19.55 32.14
N ARG A 283 15.81 20.03 32.57
CA ARG A 283 16.87 19.15 33.08
C ARG A 283 16.52 18.69 34.50
N ASP A 284 17.11 17.56 34.91
CA ASP A 284 16.97 17.05 36.28
C ASP A 284 17.27 18.16 37.31
N GLY A 285 16.24 18.56 38.05
CA GLY A 285 16.33 19.57 39.11
C GLY A 285 15.71 20.94 38.76
N ASP A 286 15.61 21.29 37.47
CA ASP A 286 14.95 22.53 37.05
C ASP A 286 13.42 22.35 37.12
N HIS A 287 12.73 23.29 37.76
CA HIS A 287 11.27 23.27 37.87
C HIS A 287 10.73 24.67 37.60
N TYR A 288 9.86 24.80 36.61
CA TYR A 288 9.05 26.01 36.48
C TYR A 288 8.01 26.04 37.59
N VAL A 289 8.03 27.11 38.40
CA VAL A 289 7.03 27.35 39.46
C VAL A 289 6.07 28.42 38.96
N GLY A 290 4.93 28.01 38.43
CA GLY A 290 3.91 28.91 37.89
C GLY A 290 2.71 28.18 37.32
N GLU A 291 1.90 28.91 36.56
CA GLU A 291 0.74 28.37 35.85
C GLU A 291 1.17 27.43 34.71
N GLN A 292 0.46 26.31 34.56
CA GLN A 292 0.69 25.38 33.46
C GLN A 292 -0.12 25.81 32.24
N TYR A 293 0.54 25.91 31.10
CA TYR A 293 -0.07 26.31 29.83
C TYR A 293 -0.19 25.13 28.88
N TRP A 294 -1.33 25.02 28.21
CA TRP A 294 -1.69 23.97 27.27
C TRP A 294 -1.72 24.50 25.84
N LEU A 295 -2.01 23.61 24.88
CA LEU A 295 -2.04 23.97 23.48
C LEU A 295 -3.09 25.06 23.16
N ARG A 296 -4.20 25.08 23.90
CA ARG A 296 -5.20 26.18 23.85
C ARG A 296 -4.63 27.54 24.25
N ASP A 297 -3.69 27.58 25.20
CA ASP A 297 -3.13 28.83 25.72
C ASP A 297 -2.11 29.42 24.74
N VAL A 298 -1.40 28.55 24.01
CA VAL A 298 -0.54 28.94 22.89
C VAL A 298 -1.34 29.70 21.83
N GLN A 299 -2.59 29.31 21.54
CA GLN A 299 -3.44 30.08 20.63
C GLN A 299 -3.75 31.49 21.16
N GLY A 300 -3.97 31.61 22.47
CA GLY A 300 -4.13 32.90 23.13
C GLY A 300 -2.90 33.79 22.94
N TRP A 301 -1.69 33.21 23.06
CA TRP A 301 -0.43 33.94 22.83
C TRP A 301 -0.27 34.38 21.37
N ILE A 302 -0.67 33.54 20.41
CA ILE A 302 -0.66 33.85 18.97
C ILE A 302 -1.65 34.98 18.63
N ALA A 303 -2.75 35.11 19.37
CA ALA A 303 -3.74 36.17 19.18
C ALA A 303 -3.33 37.52 19.80
N ALA A 304 -2.22 37.58 20.55
CA ALA A 304 -1.74 38.77 21.26
C ALA A 304 -0.31 39.18 20.81
N PRO A 305 -0.12 39.60 19.55
CA PRO A 305 1.20 39.95 19.01
C PRO A 305 1.86 41.16 19.70
N ASP A 306 1.07 42.02 20.33
CA ASP A 306 1.51 43.26 20.97
C ASP A 306 1.54 43.16 22.50
N ALA A 307 1.51 41.94 23.06
CA ALA A 307 1.61 41.75 24.50
C ALA A 307 2.95 42.30 25.03
N GLU A 308 2.88 43.20 26.03
CA GLU A 308 4.07 43.82 26.63
C GLU A 308 4.92 42.81 27.41
N GLU A 309 4.27 41.90 28.15
CA GLU A 309 4.91 40.83 28.91
C GLU A 309 4.37 39.44 28.50
N PRO A 310 4.76 38.90 27.32
CA PRO A 310 4.29 37.60 26.87
C PRO A 310 4.67 36.48 27.86
N PRO A 311 3.72 35.63 28.29
CA PRO A 311 4.04 34.52 29.20
C PRO A 311 5.14 33.60 28.67
N SER A 312 5.20 33.39 27.36
CA SER A 312 6.24 32.60 26.70
C SER A 312 7.65 33.11 26.96
N LEU A 313 7.87 34.44 26.92
CA LEU A 313 9.16 35.06 27.24
C LEU A 313 9.48 34.92 28.73
N ARG A 314 8.52 35.20 29.61
CA ARG A 314 8.68 35.06 31.06
C ARG A 314 9.04 33.64 31.48
N ILE A 315 8.44 32.63 30.85
CA ILE A 315 8.73 31.23 31.12
C ILE A 315 10.17 30.90 30.71
N LEU A 316 10.57 31.25 29.48
CA LEU A 316 11.87 30.86 28.95
C LEU A 316 13.05 31.65 29.54
N ASP A 317 12.83 32.87 30.04
CA ASP A 317 13.90 33.65 30.67
C ASP A 317 14.48 32.96 31.92
N GLY A 318 13.66 32.19 32.64
CA GLY A 318 14.14 31.42 33.79
C GLY A 318 14.92 30.13 33.44
N THR A 319 15.13 29.83 32.14
CA THR A 319 15.59 28.51 31.69
C THR A 319 16.94 28.53 30.97
N ILE A 320 17.45 27.34 30.67
CA ILE A 320 18.65 27.12 29.85
C ILE A 320 18.47 27.53 28.38
N TYR A 321 17.24 27.69 27.89
CA TYR A 321 16.95 27.94 26.46
C TYR A 321 17.12 29.40 26.06
N LYS A 322 18.29 29.97 26.40
CA LYS A 322 18.57 31.40 26.20
C LYS A 322 18.61 31.79 24.73
N GLU A 323 19.06 30.90 23.86
CA GLU A 323 19.04 31.11 22.41
C GLU A 323 17.60 31.22 21.88
N VAL A 324 16.73 30.29 22.28
CA VAL A 324 15.31 30.30 21.88
C VAL A 324 14.60 31.53 22.44
N PHE A 325 14.90 31.91 23.69
CA PHE A 325 14.42 33.14 24.31
C PHE A 325 14.83 34.37 23.50
N ASN A 326 16.11 34.51 23.16
CA ASN A 326 16.62 35.65 22.38
C ASN A 326 15.98 35.74 20.99
N GLU A 327 15.73 34.59 20.34
CA GLU A 327 15.02 34.55 19.05
C GLU A 327 13.56 35.03 19.18
N LEU A 328 12.85 34.63 20.24
CA LEU A 328 11.51 35.14 20.52
C LEU A 328 11.52 36.64 20.78
N VAL A 329 12.46 37.15 21.60
CA VAL A 329 12.64 38.58 21.83
C VAL A 329 12.83 39.31 20.50
N GLY A 330 13.69 38.79 19.62
CA GLY A 330 13.89 39.36 18.28
C GLY A 330 12.63 39.40 17.41
N ILE A 331 11.71 38.44 17.56
CA ILE A 331 10.42 38.44 16.84
C ILE A 331 9.45 39.47 17.45
N TYR A 332 9.29 39.49 18.78
CA TYR A 332 8.40 40.43 19.47
C TYR A 332 8.87 41.89 19.32
N SER A 333 10.18 42.13 19.25
CA SER A 333 10.78 43.46 19.06
C SER A 333 10.94 43.88 17.59
N SER A 334 10.51 43.05 16.62
CA SER A 334 10.57 43.41 15.20
C SER A 334 9.63 44.56 14.84
N ALA A 335 9.84 45.17 13.67
CA ALA A 335 8.99 46.27 13.19
C ALA A 335 7.50 45.82 13.15
N PRO A 336 6.52 46.68 13.51
CA PRO A 336 5.12 46.27 13.67
C PRO A 336 4.53 45.51 12.47
N GLN A 337 4.89 45.90 11.25
CA GLN A 337 4.44 45.25 10.03
C GLN A 337 5.01 43.83 9.88
N GLU A 338 6.29 43.64 10.21
CA GLU A 338 6.95 42.34 10.16
C GLU A 338 6.40 41.42 11.25
N ARG A 339 6.25 41.93 12.49
CA ARG A 339 5.64 41.22 13.61
C ARG A 339 4.24 40.73 13.24
N SER A 340 3.39 41.63 12.77
CA SER A 340 2.02 41.30 12.33
C SER A 340 2.01 40.23 11.23
N GLY A 341 2.91 40.31 10.24
CA GLY A 341 3.05 39.30 9.20
C GLY A 341 3.45 37.91 9.72
N VAL A 342 4.40 37.85 10.66
CA VAL A 342 4.85 36.59 11.28
C VAL A 342 3.73 35.95 12.11
N PHE A 343 3.05 36.72 12.98
CA PHE A 343 1.96 36.21 13.81
C PHE A 343 0.75 35.76 12.96
N SER A 344 0.39 36.52 11.92
CA SER A 344 -0.67 36.11 10.97
C SER A 344 -0.33 34.79 10.28
N THR A 345 0.94 34.58 9.97
CA THR A 345 1.42 33.33 9.39
C THR A 345 1.30 32.16 10.38
N VAL A 346 1.62 32.36 11.66
CA VAL A 346 1.41 31.34 12.71
C VAL A 346 -0.07 31.04 12.94
N GLN A 347 -0.95 32.03 12.84
CA GLN A 347 -2.41 31.81 12.91
C GLN A 347 -2.90 30.87 11.81
N VAL A 348 -2.36 30.99 10.59
CA VAL A 348 -2.65 30.05 9.50
C VAL A 348 -2.12 28.65 9.81
N MET A 349 -0.87 28.51 10.27
CA MET A 349 -0.29 27.22 10.64
C MET A 349 -1.09 26.48 11.73
N THR A 350 -1.74 27.22 12.63
CA THR A 350 -2.42 26.69 13.81
C THR A 350 -3.95 26.76 13.71
N ALA A 351 -4.52 27.06 12.53
CA ALA A 351 -5.95 27.28 12.34
C ALA A 351 -6.84 26.12 12.83
N SER A 352 -6.33 24.89 12.75
CA SER A 352 -7.00 23.67 13.23
C SER A 352 -7.27 23.68 14.74
N LEU A 353 -6.43 24.35 15.51
CA LEU A 353 -6.53 24.39 16.97
C LEU A 353 -7.71 25.26 17.44
N SER A 354 -8.19 26.19 16.60
CA SER A 354 -9.35 27.05 16.91
C SER A 354 -10.68 26.30 16.85
N ASN A 355 -10.69 25.05 16.35
CA ASN A 355 -11.88 24.22 16.30
C ASN A 355 -12.10 23.50 17.63
N LEU A 356 -13.21 23.77 18.31
CA LEU A 356 -13.53 23.20 19.61
C LEU A 356 -13.59 21.65 19.59
N GLN A 357 -14.05 21.03 18.50
CA GLN A 357 -14.07 19.56 18.40
C GLN A 357 -12.66 18.99 18.39
N ILE A 358 -11.75 19.62 17.66
CA ILE A 358 -10.34 19.25 17.61
C ILE A 358 -9.69 19.49 18.97
N ALA A 359 -9.91 20.66 19.56
CA ALA A 359 -9.32 21.07 20.83
C ALA A 359 -9.61 20.09 21.97
N ARG A 360 -10.79 19.45 21.99
CA ARG A 360 -11.13 18.42 22.98
C ARG A 360 -10.18 17.22 22.92
N TRP A 361 -9.71 16.83 21.75
CA TRP A 361 -8.80 15.69 21.62
C TRP A 361 -7.37 15.99 22.09
N VAL A 362 -6.97 17.27 22.08
CA VAL A 362 -5.58 17.68 22.29
C VAL A 362 -5.35 18.57 23.51
N ASN A 363 -6.39 18.83 24.29
CA ASN A 363 -6.34 19.56 25.54
C ASN A 363 -7.14 18.82 26.63
N PRO A 364 -6.72 18.92 27.90
CA PRO A 364 -7.50 18.42 29.02
C PRO A 364 -8.74 19.28 29.23
N ALA A 365 -9.85 18.65 29.60
CA ALA A 365 -10.97 19.34 30.22
C ALA A 365 -10.64 19.60 31.70
N PRO A 366 -11.29 20.58 32.36
CA PRO A 366 -11.03 20.89 33.77
C PRO A 366 -11.12 19.64 34.66
N GLY A 367 -10.03 19.34 35.38
CA GLY A 367 -9.90 18.19 36.27
C GLY A 367 -9.23 16.96 35.63
N GLU A 368 -9.12 16.92 34.30
CA GLU A 368 -8.39 15.86 33.58
C GLU A 368 -6.88 15.97 33.74
N GLU A 369 -6.38 17.18 34.02
CA GLU A 369 -4.98 17.43 34.37
C GLU A 369 -4.55 16.65 35.63
N SER A 370 -5.51 16.44 36.55
CA SER A 370 -5.32 15.69 37.79
C SER A 370 -5.66 14.20 37.66
N GLY A 371 -5.91 13.71 36.44
CA GLY A 371 -6.22 12.30 36.14
C GLY A 371 -7.68 11.88 36.33
N ARG A 372 -8.63 12.81 36.51
CA ARG A 372 -10.08 12.51 36.54
C ARG A 372 -10.65 12.58 35.12
N GLY A 373 -11.59 11.72 34.76
CA GLY A 373 -12.26 11.81 33.44
C GLY A 373 -11.50 11.06 32.34
N ARG A 374 -11.29 11.71 31.18
CA ARG A 374 -10.68 11.04 30.02
C ARG A 374 -9.22 10.72 30.28
N LYS A 375 -8.82 9.52 29.84
CA LYS A 375 -7.43 9.08 29.96
C LYS A 375 -6.55 9.86 29.00
N HIS A 376 -5.41 10.33 29.50
CA HIS A 376 -4.34 10.86 28.68
C HIS A 376 -3.68 9.70 27.92
N PHE A 377 -3.50 9.87 26.61
CA PHE A 377 -2.83 8.92 25.74
C PHE A 377 -1.32 9.07 25.88
N ASP A 378 -0.67 7.97 26.27
CA ASP A 378 0.77 7.86 26.43
C ASP A 378 1.34 6.96 25.31
N PRO A 379 2.11 7.53 24.36
CA PRO A 379 2.73 6.78 23.27
C PRO A 379 3.63 5.62 23.71
N LEU A 380 4.30 5.72 24.87
CA LEU A 380 5.16 4.63 25.37
C LEU A 380 4.32 3.46 25.89
N ARG A 381 3.28 3.73 26.67
CA ARG A 381 2.34 2.70 27.16
C ARG A 381 1.53 2.08 26.04
N PHE A 382 1.23 2.84 24.99
CA PHE A 382 0.59 2.32 23.78
C PHE A 382 1.39 1.13 23.19
N LEU A 383 2.71 1.12 23.31
CA LEU A 383 3.57 0.07 22.78
C LEU A 383 3.68 -1.18 23.67
N ASP A 384 3.02 -1.22 24.83
CA ASP A 384 3.11 -2.35 25.78
C ASP A 384 2.17 -3.52 25.45
N GLY A 385 1.28 -3.36 24.47
CA GLY A 385 0.35 -4.41 24.05
C GLY A 385 0.09 -4.39 22.55
N ALA A 386 -0.83 -5.25 22.10
CA ALA A 386 -1.32 -5.26 20.71
C ALA A 386 -2.32 -4.13 20.44
N ASN A 387 -2.04 -2.94 20.95
CA ASN A 387 -2.91 -1.78 20.85
C ASN A 387 -2.98 -1.26 19.40
N THR A 388 -4.00 -0.49 19.07
CA THR A 388 -4.15 0.07 17.72
C THR A 388 -4.58 1.51 17.79
N LEU A 389 -3.87 2.38 17.06
CA LEU A 389 -4.22 3.78 16.88
C LEU A 389 -4.63 3.99 15.43
N TYR A 390 -5.91 4.28 15.22
CA TYR A 390 -6.40 4.84 13.96
C TYR A 390 -6.37 6.35 14.06
N SER A 391 -5.67 7.02 13.15
CA SER A 391 -5.55 8.49 13.13
C SER A 391 -6.20 9.04 11.87
N LEU A 392 -7.30 9.76 12.05
CA LEU A 392 -8.18 10.16 10.96
C LEU A 392 -8.08 11.66 10.68
N SER A 393 -7.89 12.02 9.42
CA SER A 393 -8.01 13.40 8.95
C SER A 393 -8.43 13.45 7.48
N LYS A 394 -9.15 14.49 7.09
CA LYS A 394 -9.56 14.79 5.72
C LYS A 394 -9.16 16.21 5.33
N ASP A 395 -8.91 16.40 4.03
CA ASP A 395 -8.67 17.72 3.45
C ASP A 395 -9.90 18.63 3.60
N GLY A 396 -9.67 19.93 3.77
CA GLY A 396 -10.72 20.94 3.86
C GLY A 396 -10.53 21.90 5.03
N SER A 397 -11.50 22.81 5.21
CA SER A 397 -11.52 23.73 6.34
C SER A 397 -11.58 22.96 7.67
N GLY A 398 -10.69 23.29 8.60
CA GLY A 398 -10.55 22.55 9.86
C GLY A 398 -9.87 21.18 9.70
N SER A 399 -8.94 21.05 8.76
CA SER A 399 -8.00 19.92 8.64
C SER A 399 -7.31 19.64 9.99
N ALA A 400 -7.16 18.37 10.35
CA ALA A 400 -6.41 17.95 11.54
C ALA A 400 -5.05 17.32 11.19
N LYS A 401 -4.56 17.52 9.95
CA LYS A 401 -3.33 16.91 9.43
C LYS A 401 -2.11 17.13 10.33
N ALA A 402 -1.94 18.35 10.84
CA ALA A 402 -0.83 18.69 11.73
C ALA A 402 -0.84 17.79 12.98
N LEU A 403 -2.00 17.61 13.60
CA LEU A 403 -2.17 16.80 14.80
C LEU A 403 -2.05 15.31 14.52
N VAL A 404 -2.62 14.82 13.41
CA VAL A 404 -2.45 13.42 12.97
C VAL A 404 -0.98 13.10 12.72
N THR A 405 -0.27 14.02 12.05
CA THR A 405 1.17 13.88 11.79
C THR A 405 1.95 13.93 13.10
N ALA A 406 1.67 14.89 13.98
CA ALA A 406 2.36 15.03 15.27
C ALA A 406 2.16 13.80 16.16
N LEU A 407 0.93 13.25 16.22
CA LEU A 407 0.66 12.02 16.97
C LEU A 407 1.38 10.82 16.37
N THR A 408 1.45 10.74 15.04
CA THR A 408 2.22 9.71 14.32
C THR A 408 3.70 9.78 14.65
N VAL A 409 4.29 10.97 14.61
CA VAL A 409 5.69 11.22 15.00
C VAL A 409 5.91 10.82 16.45
N ALA A 410 5.03 11.24 17.38
CA ALA A 410 5.16 10.93 18.79
C ALA A 410 5.15 9.42 19.09
N VAL A 411 4.30 8.64 18.40
CA VAL A 411 4.28 7.17 18.54
C VAL A 411 5.54 6.53 17.97
N CYS A 412 6.02 6.97 16.81
CA CYS A 412 7.24 6.45 16.22
C CYS A 412 8.50 6.81 17.03
N ASP A 413 8.56 8.02 17.60
CA ASP A 413 9.63 8.46 18.48
C ASP A 413 9.63 7.67 19.79
N ALA A 414 8.47 7.44 20.39
CA ALA A 414 8.34 6.57 21.56
C ALA A 414 8.76 5.13 21.25
N ALA A 415 8.46 4.64 20.04
CA ALA A 415 8.88 3.33 19.58
C ALA A 415 10.40 3.24 19.42
N GLU A 416 11.04 4.27 18.87
CA GLU A 416 12.49 4.36 18.76
C GLU A 416 13.15 4.42 20.14
N GLN A 417 12.63 5.26 21.05
CA GLN A 417 13.12 5.37 22.42
C GLN A 417 13.04 4.02 23.14
N LYS A 418 11.90 3.32 23.02
CA LYS A 418 11.71 1.99 23.59
C LYS A 418 12.67 0.97 22.97
N ALA A 419 12.83 0.98 21.64
CA ALA A 419 13.74 0.09 20.93
C ALA A 419 15.20 0.26 21.39
N SER A 420 15.68 1.49 21.56
CA SER A 420 17.05 1.79 22.01
C SER A 420 17.40 1.21 23.39
N ARG A 421 16.40 0.97 24.24
CA ARG A 421 16.56 0.40 25.58
C ARG A 421 16.41 -1.12 25.59
N MET A 422 16.01 -1.72 24.47
CA MET A 422 15.84 -3.17 24.33
C MET A 422 17.11 -3.84 23.79
N ALA A 423 17.24 -5.14 24.03
CA ALA A 423 18.33 -5.93 23.50
C ALA A 423 18.39 -5.84 21.97
N GLY A 424 19.56 -5.52 21.42
CA GLY A 424 19.76 -5.33 19.98
C GLY A 424 19.24 -4.00 19.43
N GLY A 425 18.81 -3.05 20.27
CA GLY A 425 18.33 -1.75 19.82
C GLY A 425 17.01 -1.81 19.04
N ARG A 426 16.19 -2.83 19.31
CA ARG A 426 15.01 -3.20 18.51
C ARG A 426 13.81 -3.53 19.39
N LEU A 427 12.61 -3.15 18.96
CA LEU A 427 11.37 -3.65 19.53
C LEU A 427 11.27 -5.19 19.41
N ALA A 428 11.02 -5.85 20.54
CA ALA A 428 10.82 -7.30 20.56
C ALA A 428 9.51 -7.74 19.88
N VAL A 429 8.48 -6.89 19.92
CA VAL A 429 7.26 -7.04 19.13
C VAL A 429 7.17 -5.81 18.22
N PRO A 430 7.15 -5.96 16.89
CA PRO A 430 7.25 -4.84 15.98
C PRO A 430 6.00 -3.94 16.01
N LEU A 431 6.23 -2.64 15.87
CA LEU A 431 5.20 -1.65 15.56
C LEU A 431 4.96 -1.67 14.05
N VAL A 432 3.72 -1.91 13.62
CA VAL A 432 3.33 -1.79 12.21
C VAL A 432 2.68 -0.43 12.00
N VAL A 433 3.20 0.34 11.06
CA VAL A 433 2.73 1.68 10.72
C VAL A 433 2.23 1.67 9.28
N VAL A 434 0.91 1.79 9.09
CA VAL A 434 0.27 1.85 7.78
C VAL A 434 -0.15 3.29 7.51
N LEU A 435 0.67 4.00 6.72
CA LEU A 435 0.36 5.37 6.32
C LEU A 435 -0.48 5.35 5.04
N ASP A 436 -1.79 5.05 5.15
CA ASP A 436 -2.71 5.23 4.02
C ASP A 436 -2.95 6.73 3.79
N GLU A 437 -2.91 7.14 2.52
CA GLU A 437 -3.01 8.54 2.12
C GLU A 437 -1.94 9.43 2.78
N ALA A 438 -0.70 8.94 2.93
CA ALA A 438 0.37 9.63 3.65
C ALA A 438 0.54 11.10 3.22
N ALA A 439 0.48 11.37 1.91
CA ALA A 439 0.63 12.72 1.38
C ALA A 439 -0.52 13.69 1.75
N ASN A 440 -1.72 13.16 2.02
CA ASN A 440 -2.91 13.96 2.32
C ASN A 440 -3.20 14.00 3.83
N VAL A 441 -2.92 12.91 4.57
CA VAL A 441 -3.33 12.74 5.98
C VAL A 441 -2.17 12.95 6.95
N CYS A 442 -0.97 12.49 6.61
CA CYS A 442 0.19 12.44 7.50
C CYS A 442 1.43 13.01 6.80
N ARG A 443 1.45 14.33 6.60
CA ARG A 443 2.54 15.06 5.93
C ARG A 443 3.77 15.18 6.84
N TRP A 444 4.46 14.07 7.06
CA TRP A 444 5.64 14.00 7.91
C TRP A 444 6.90 14.46 7.17
N PRO A 445 7.47 15.65 7.46
CA PRO A 445 8.55 16.22 6.64
C PRO A 445 9.84 15.39 6.68
N LYS A 446 10.18 14.85 7.85
CA LYS A 446 11.40 14.07 8.08
C LYS A 446 11.30 12.59 7.67
N LEU A 447 10.14 12.12 7.22
CA LEU A 447 9.93 10.69 6.91
C LEU A 447 11.01 10.10 5.99
N PRO A 448 11.44 10.74 4.88
CA PRO A 448 12.48 10.17 4.01
C PRO A 448 13.81 9.91 4.72
N LYS A 449 14.20 10.80 5.64
CA LYS A 449 15.45 10.67 6.39
C LYS A 449 15.38 9.56 7.44
N LEU A 450 14.21 9.25 7.95
CA LEU A 450 14.01 8.28 9.03
C LEU A 450 13.69 6.86 8.51
N TYR A 451 13.31 6.76 7.23
CA TYR A 451 12.77 5.54 6.63
C TYR A 451 13.70 4.32 6.79
N SER A 452 14.98 4.47 6.46
CA SER A 452 15.98 3.40 6.57
C SER A 452 16.33 3.02 8.01
N HIS A 453 16.19 3.95 8.95
CA HIS A 453 16.50 3.72 10.36
C HIS A 453 15.44 2.86 11.05
N TYR A 454 14.17 2.99 10.66
CA TYR A 454 13.04 2.32 11.31
C TYR A 454 13.02 0.80 11.15
N GLY A 455 13.41 0.30 9.98
CA GLY A 455 13.48 -1.15 9.73
C GLY A 455 14.36 -1.91 10.72
N SER A 456 15.49 -1.31 11.13
CA SER A 456 16.44 -1.87 12.11
C SER A 456 15.92 -1.86 13.56
N ARG A 457 14.89 -1.05 13.87
CA ARG A 457 14.34 -0.85 15.22
C ARG A 457 13.04 -1.61 15.48
N GLY A 458 12.52 -2.36 14.50
CA GLY A 458 11.23 -3.04 14.64
C GLY A 458 10.04 -2.12 14.40
N ILE A 459 10.25 -1.04 13.64
CA ILE A 459 9.20 -0.11 13.22
C ILE A 459 8.98 -0.33 11.73
N LEU A 460 7.90 -1.02 11.39
CA LEU A 460 7.56 -1.46 10.04
C LEU A 460 6.62 -0.46 9.38
N ILE A 461 7.19 0.51 8.69
CA ILE A 461 6.42 1.54 7.98
C ILE A 461 6.10 1.10 6.55
N VAL A 462 4.82 1.19 6.22
CA VAL A 462 4.29 1.08 4.86
C VAL A 462 3.68 2.42 4.48
N THR A 463 4.27 3.07 3.47
CA THR A 463 3.79 4.37 2.99
C THR A 463 3.01 4.18 1.69
N ILE A 464 1.72 4.54 1.70
CA ILE A 464 0.83 4.36 0.56
C ILE A 464 0.61 5.71 -0.12
N LEU A 465 0.98 5.79 -1.40
CA LEU A 465 0.85 6.98 -2.24
C LEU A 465 -0.07 6.67 -3.42
N GLN A 466 -0.94 7.61 -3.80
CA GLN A 466 -1.73 7.41 -5.02
C GLN A 466 -0.91 7.70 -6.27
N SER A 467 0.13 8.54 -6.17
CA SER A 467 1.00 8.92 -7.28
C SER A 467 2.36 9.44 -6.78
N TYR A 468 3.34 9.50 -7.67
CA TYR A 468 4.65 10.10 -7.39
C TYR A 468 4.59 11.61 -7.09
N PRO A 469 3.87 12.44 -7.88
CA PRO A 469 3.83 13.88 -7.64
C PRO A 469 3.20 14.27 -6.30
N GLN A 470 2.30 13.44 -5.75
CA GLN A 470 1.78 13.65 -4.39
C GLN A 470 2.89 13.60 -3.34
N GLY A 471 3.80 12.62 -3.44
CA GLY A 471 4.94 12.54 -2.53
C GLY A 471 5.94 13.68 -2.76
N GLU A 472 6.23 14.04 -4.02
CA GLU A 472 7.05 15.22 -4.32
C GLU A 472 6.47 16.51 -3.74
N GLY A 473 5.13 16.65 -3.74
CA GLY A 473 4.45 17.79 -3.12
C GLY A 473 4.62 17.89 -1.60
N VAL A 474 5.04 16.82 -0.93
CA VAL A 474 5.30 16.80 0.52
C VAL A 474 6.79 16.89 0.83
N TRP A 475 7.61 16.10 0.14
CA TRP A 475 9.03 15.93 0.47
C TRP A 475 9.99 16.59 -0.52
N GLY A 476 9.46 17.24 -1.57
CA GLY A 476 10.22 17.64 -2.74
C GLY A 476 10.71 16.44 -3.54
N LYS A 477 11.28 16.71 -4.72
CA LYS A 477 11.83 15.68 -5.61
C LYS A 477 12.92 14.85 -4.93
N ALA A 478 13.90 15.51 -4.31
CA ALA A 478 15.01 14.83 -3.64
C ALA A 478 14.55 13.96 -2.46
N GLY A 479 13.56 14.41 -1.68
CA GLY A 479 13.02 13.62 -0.58
C GLY A 479 12.21 12.41 -1.07
N MET A 480 11.44 12.56 -2.15
CA MET A 480 10.72 11.46 -2.78
C MET A 480 11.67 10.43 -3.41
N ASP A 481 12.70 10.89 -4.14
CA ASP A 481 13.78 10.05 -4.70
C ASP A 481 14.46 9.26 -3.55
N SER A 482 14.83 9.93 -2.46
CA SER A 482 15.45 9.31 -1.28
C SER A 482 14.54 8.28 -0.58
N LEU A 483 13.24 8.54 -0.49
CA LEU A 483 12.28 7.61 0.09
C LEU A 483 12.16 6.34 -0.77
N MET A 484 12.17 6.48 -2.10
CA MET A 484 12.18 5.35 -3.04
C MET A 484 13.44 4.49 -2.93
N GLU A 485 14.60 5.10 -2.75
CA GLU A 485 15.86 4.38 -2.58
C GLU A 485 15.96 3.68 -1.22
N ALA A 486 15.38 4.28 -0.17
CA ALA A 486 15.40 3.73 1.18
C ALA A 486 14.41 2.57 1.39
N ALA A 487 13.38 2.45 0.55
CA ALA A 487 12.39 1.39 0.64
C ALA A 487 12.97 0.02 0.27
N ASN A 488 12.83 -0.97 1.14
CA ASN A 488 13.28 -2.34 0.86
C ASN A 488 12.42 -3.02 -0.21
N TRP A 489 11.17 -2.59 -0.32
CA TRP A 489 10.27 -3.00 -1.38
C TRP A 489 9.37 -1.84 -1.82
N THR A 490 9.05 -1.84 -3.11
CA THR A 490 8.12 -0.91 -3.72
C THR A 490 7.14 -1.68 -4.59
N VAL A 491 5.85 -1.49 -4.36
CA VAL A 491 4.78 -2.11 -5.16
C VAL A 491 4.06 -1.05 -5.99
N TYR A 492 3.87 -1.32 -7.28
CA TYR A 492 2.97 -0.58 -8.14
C TYR A 492 1.74 -1.42 -8.48
N ALA A 493 0.58 -1.02 -7.97
CA ALA A 493 -0.69 -1.75 -8.11
C ALA A 493 -1.60 -1.22 -9.24
N GLY A 494 -1.08 -0.35 -10.13
CA GLY A 494 -1.84 0.21 -11.25
C GLY A 494 -2.54 1.53 -10.95
N GLY A 495 -3.32 2.02 -11.92
CA GLY A 495 -4.23 3.16 -11.76
C GLY A 495 -3.62 4.54 -11.98
N ASN A 496 -2.36 4.61 -12.42
CA ASN A 496 -1.68 5.87 -12.77
C ASN A 496 -1.58 6.03 -14.29
N LYS A 497 -1.64 7.28 -14.76
CA LYS A 497 -1.32 7.62 -16.17
C LYS A 497 0.19 7.45 -16.42
N PRO A 498 0.63 7.28 -17.69
CA PRO A 498 2.04 7.29 -18.04
C PRO A 498 2.74 8.55 -17.56
N GLY A 499 3.95 8.40 -17.04
CA GLY A 499 4.74 9.48 -16.45
C GLY A 499 6.01 8.95 -15.78
N HIS A 500 6.68 9.80 -15.00
CA HIS A 500 7.96 9.49 -14.36
C HIS A 500 7.96 8.17 -13.57
N LEU A 501 6.93 7.95 -12.74
CA LEU A 501 6.78 6.71 -11.97
C LEU A 501 6.78 5.46 -12.87
N LEU A 502 5.96 5.44 -13.93
CA LEU A 502 5.85 4.25 -14.77
C LEU A 502 7.09 4.05 -15.62
N GLN A 503 7.81 5.12 -15.95
CA GLN A 503 9.12 5.02 -16.59
C GLN A 503 10.14 4.36 -15.64
N LEU A 504 10.21 4.79 -14.37
CA LEU A 504 11.07 4.15 -13.36
C LEU A 504 10.77 2.66 -13.23
N PHE A 505 9.49 2.29 -13.16
CA PHE A 505 9.10 0.88 -13.10
C PHE A 505 9.44 0.13 -14.38
N SER A 506 9.18 0.70 -15.56
CA SER A 506 9.52 0.10 -16.85
C SER A 506 11.02 -0.17 -16.95
N ASP A 507 11.86 0.78 -16.53
CA ASP A 507 13.32 0.66 -16.57
C ASP A 507 13.83 -0.35 -15.51
N ALA A 508 13.22 -0.38 -14.32
CA ALA A 508 13.56 -1.35 -13.27
C ALA A 508 13.13 -2.79 -13.60
N ILE A 509 12.04 -2.98 -14.36
CA ILE A 509 11.61 -4.28 -14.87
C ILE A 509 12.60 -4.75 -15.95
N GLY A 510 13.01 -3.82 -16.81
CA GLY A 510 13.97 -4.04 -17.88
C GLY A 510 13.36 -4.72 -19.11
N ASP A 511 14.24 -5.35 -19.87
CA ASP A 511 13.97 -5.81 -21.22
C ASP A 511 14.04 -7.34 -21.31
N TYR A 512 13.39 -7.89 -22.33
CA TYR A 512 13.58 -9.29 -22.71
C TYR A 512 14.18 -9.36 -24.13
N TYR A 513 15.02 -10.37 -24.32
CA TYR A 513 15.77 -10.60 -25.54
C TYR A 513 15.18 -11.80 -26.28
N TYR A 514 15.06 -11.70 -27.60
CA TYR A 514 14.61 -12.81 -28.44
C TYR A 514 15.31 -12.81 -29.78
N THR A 515 15.54 -14.01 -30.31
CA THR A 515 16.17 -14.20 -31.62
C THR A 515 15.11 -14.54 -32.66
N THR A 516 15.07 -13.78 -33.75
CA THR A 516 14.31 -14.12 -34.94
C THR A 516 15.17 -15.04 -35.82
N PRO A 517 14.71 -16.25 -36.16
CA PRO A 517 15.45 -17.12 -37.07
C PRO A 517 15.59 -16.43 -38.43
N GLY A 518 16.78 -16.50 -39.02
CA GLY A 518 17.01 -16.01 -40.38
C GLY A 518 16.28 -16.87 -41.42
N SER A 519 16.17 -16.36 -42.64
CA SER A 519 15.52 -17.07 -43.75
C SER A 519 16.13 -18.48 -43.93
N PRO A 520 15.31 -19.52 -44.13
CA PRO A 520 15.81 -20.86 -44.40
C PRO A 520 16.75 -20.84 -45.61
N GLY A 521 17.89 -21.52 -45.51
CA GLY A 521 18.78 -21.69 -46.65
C GLY A 521 18.10 -22.51 -47.75
N SER A 522 18.43 -22.23 -49.01
CA SER A 522 18.03 -23.03 -50.17
C SER A 522 19.27 -23.62 -50.86
N ARG A 523 19.07 -24.52 -51.81
CA ARG A 523 20.16 -25.19 -52.54
C ARG A 523 21.17 -24.23 -53.17
N ASN A 524 20.77 -22.99 -53.48
CA ASN A 524 21.61 -21.95 -54.07
C ASN A 524 21.75 -20.68 -53.19
N SER A 525 21.30 -20.70 -51.93
CA SER A 525 21.42 -19.53 -51.05
C SER A 525 21.65 -19.96 -49.61
N PRO A 526 22.71 -19.47 -48.94
CA PRO A 526 22.94 -19.72 -47.52
C PRO A 526 21.75 -19.26 -46.67
N ALA A 527 21.58 -19.90 -45.50
CA ALA A 527 20.61 -19.43 -44.52
C ALA A 527 20.94 -17.99 -44.09
N GLY A 528 19.90 -17.17 -43.95
CA GLY A 528 20.06 -15.79 -43.50
C GLY A 528 20.59 -15.72 -42.06
N PRO A 529 21.26 -14.63 -41.67
CA PRO A 529 21.74 -14.45 -40.31
C PRO A 529 20.57 -14.38 -39.32
N ARG A 530 20.77 -14.93 -38.13
CA ARG A 530 19.85 -14.77 -37.00
C ARG A 530 19.94 -13.32 -36.49
N GLN A 531 18.80 -12.73 -36.18
CA GLN A 531 18.73 -11.36 -35.64
C GLN A 531 18.28 -11.40 -34.18
N GLU A 532 19.04 -10.77 -33.30
CA GLU A 532 18.64 -10.56 -31.91
C GLU A 532 17.90 -9.24 -31.78
N HIS A 533 16.77 -9.28 -31.09
CA HIS A 533 15.94 -8.13 -30.77
C HIS A 533 15.81 -8.01 -29.26
N LYS A 534 15.55 -6.78 -28.83
CA LYS A 534 15.38 -6.40 -27.44
C LYS A 534 14.18 -5.48 -27.36
N ASP A 535 13.15 -5.89 -26.62
CA ASP A 535 12.02 -5.01 -26.32
C ASP A 535 11.80 -4.97 -24.79
N LYS A 536 11.18 -3.89 -24.31
CA LYS A 536 10.77 -3.75 -22.91
C LYS A 536 9.78 -4.85 -22.53
N ILE A 537 9.89 -5.40 -21.33
CA ILE A 537 8.89 -6.37 -20.82
C ILE A 537 7.55 -5.67 -20.61
N PHE A 538 7.58 -4.46 -20.02
CA PHE A 538 6.44 -3.57 -19.93
C PHE A 538 6.88 -2.14 -20.25
N ASP A 539 6.20 -1.50 -21.19
CA ASP A 539 6.29 -0.05 -21.37
C ASP A 539 5.38 0.72 -20.39
N ALA A 540 5.49 2.05 -20.36
CA ALA A 540 4.67 2.88 -19.46
C ALA A 540 3.16 2.82 -19.77
N ALA A 541 2.78 2.58 -21.03
CA ALA A 541 1.37 2.46 -21.41
C ALA A 541 0.79 1.12 -20.95
N GLU A 542 1.57 0.05 -21.06
CA GLU A 542 1.26 -1.29 -20.56
C GLU A 542 1.15 -1.32 -19.03
N LEU A 543 2.06 -0.63 -18.33
CA LEU A 543 1.95 -0.44 -16.87
C LEU A 543 0.73 0.39 -16.48
N SER A 544 0.40 1.45 -17.23
CA SER A 544 -0.81 2.24 -16.98
C SER A 544 -2.07 1.39 -17.15
N ALA A 545 -2.00 0.43 -18.07
CA ALA A 545 -2.94 -0.64 -18.32
C ALA A 545 -2.70 -1.86 -17.40
N MET A 546 -2.23 -1.70 -16.17
CA MET A 546 -2.12 -2.83 -15.24
C MET A 546 -3.52 -3.31 -14.83
N PRO A 547 -3.86 -4.60 -15.03
CA PRO A 547 -5.18 -5.09 -14.66
C PRO A 547 -5.37 -5.21 -13.15
N ARG A 548 -6.62 -5.14 -12.69
CA ARG A 548 -6.95 -5.31 -11.27
C ARG A 548 -6.46 -6.66 -10.74
N GLY A 549 -5.99 -6.63 -9.49
CA GLY A 549 -5.46 -7.79 -8.82
C GLY A 549 -4.04 -8.15 -9.23
N ARG A 550 -3.37 -7.35 -10.09
CA ARG A 550 -1.96 -7.49 -10.46
C ARG A 550 -1.19 -6.26 -10.03
N ALA A 551 0.06 -6.49 -9.65
CA ALA A 551 0.98 -5.44 -9.28
C ALA A 551 2.41 -5.84 -9.67
N VAL A 552 3.28 -4.84 -9.84
CA VAL A 552 4.72 -5.06 -9.99
C VAL A 552 5.38 -4.79 -8.65
N LEU A 553 6.16 -5.76 -8.18
CA LEU A 553 6.98 -5.67 -6.98
C LEU A 553 8.45 -5.47 -7.37
N LEU A 554 9.04 -4.39 -6.86
CA LEU A 554 10.48 -4.18 -6.80
C LEU A 554 10.92 -4.48 -5.37
N SER A 555 11.99 -5.26 -5.19
CA SER A 555 12.53 -5.59 -3.86
C SER A 555 14.04 -5.60 -3.90
N SER A 556 14.70 -5.13 -2.84
CA SER A 556 16.16 -5.06 -2.76
C SER A 556 16.79 -6.43 -3.07
N GLY A 557 17.77 -6.42 -3.97
CA GLY A 557 18.54 -7.62 -4.33
C GLY A 557 17.87 -8.60 -5.29
N ASN A 558 16.63 -8.35 -5.73
CA ASN A 558 15.91 -9.23 -6.67
C ASN A 558 15.49 -8.47 -7.94
N ARG A 559 15.29 -9.21 -9.04
CA ARG A 559 14.62 -8.67 -10.24
C ARG A 559 13.18 -8.26 -9.90
N ALA A 560 12.59 -7.39 -10.71
CA ALA A 560 11.17 -7.06 -10.61
C ALA A 560 10.30 -8.32 -10.74
N ALA A 561 9.22 -8.40 -9.96
CA ALA A 561 8.30 -9.54 -9.96
C ALA A 561 6.87 -9.10 -10.29
N LEU A 562 6.14 -9.89 -11.08
CA LEU A 562 4.70 -9.74 -11.21
C LEU A 562 4.01 -10.49 -10.07
N VAL A 563 3.18 -9.79 -9.30
CA VAL A 563 2.47 -10.34 -8.16
C VAL A 563 0.97 -10.18 -8.32
N ARG A 564 0.22 -11.16 -7.84
CA ARG A 564 -1.22 -11.08 -7.65
C ARG A 564 -1.51 -10.54 -6.26
N THR A 565 -2.34 -9.50 -6.19
CA THR A 565 -2.77 -8.94 -4.91
C THR A 565 -3.80 -9.87 -4.26
N VAL A 566 -3.81 -9.93 -2.94
CA VAL A 566 -4.72 -10.80 -2.18
C VAL A 566 -5.61 -9.92 -1.31
N PRO A 567 -6.81 -9.56 -1.78
CA PRO A 567 -7.74 -8.78 -0.98
C PRO A 567 -8.26 -9.59 0.21
N TRP A 568 -8.65 -8.93 1.30
CA TRP A 568 -9.10 -9.58 2.54
C TRP A 568 -10.20 -10.63 2.32
N MET A 569 -11.09 -10.40 1.33
CA MET A 569 -12.17 -11.31 0.95
C MET A 569 -11.66 -12.68 0.44
N ALA A 570 -10.40 -12.74 0.00
CA ALA A 570 -9.72 -13.94 -0.48
C ALA A 570 -8.72 -14.51 0.54
N THR A 571 -8.68 -13.96 1.76
CA THR A 571 -7.82 -14.46 2.86
C THR A 571 -8.60 -15.37 3.81
N ALA A 572 -7.89 -16.10 4.66
CA ALA A 572 -8.49 -16.89 5.74
C ALA A 572 -9.22 -16.03 6.79
N ARG A 573 -8.96 -14.72 6.84
CA ARG A 573 -9.54 -13.78 7.81
C ARG A 573 -10.78 -13.05 7.28
N LYS A 574 -11.36 -13.52 6.19
CA LYS A 574 -12.55 -12.94 5.56
C LYS A 574 -13.67 -12.70 6.58
N ASP A 575 -14.05 -13.74 7.33
CA ASP A 575 -15.22 -13.70 8.22
C ASP A 575 -15.00 -12.73 9.39
N GLU A 576 -13.75 -12.56 9.84
CA GLU A 576 -13.40 -11.59 10.87
C GLU A 576 -13.56 -10.14 10.40
N VAL A 577 -13.26 -9.88 9.13
CA VAL A 577 -13.44 -8.55 8.51
C VAL A 577 -14.91 -8.26 8.29
N GLU A 578 -15.69 -9.23 7.79
CA GLU A 578 -17.14 -9.08 7.63
C GLU A 578 -17.82 -8.81 8.97
N ALA A 579 -17.43 -9.52 10.04
CA ALA A 579 -17.94 -9.26 11.38
C ALA A 579 -17.57 -7.86 11.90
N SER A 580 -16.37 -7.35 11.56
CA SER A 580 -15.96 -5.99 11.92
C SER A 580 -16.80 -4.95 11.19
N LEU A 581 -16.98 -5.12 9.87
CA LEU A 581 -17.82 -4.24 9.05
C LEU A 581 -19.25 -4.21 9.58
N MET A 582 -19.87 -5.37 9.83
CA MET A 582 -21.23 -5.45 10.38
C MET A 582 -21.42 -4.71 11.71
N LYS A 583 -20.34 -4.53 12.49
CA LYS A 583 -20.39 -3.82 13.78
C LYS A 583 -20.14 -2.32 13.65
N TYR A 584 -19.23 -1.91 12.76
CA TYR A 584 -18.70 -0.54 12.73
C TYR A 584 -19.09 0.26 11.49
N ASP A 585 -19.31 -0.39 10.36
CA ASP A 585 -19.71 0.25 9.11
C ASP A 585 -21.23 0.43 9.07
N PRO A 586 -21.75 1.68 9.05
CA PRO A 586 -23.18 1.94 8.90
C PRO A 586 -23.78 1.39 7.59
N GLN A 587 -22.95 1.08 6.59
CA GLN A 587 -23.34 0.55 5.29
C GLN A 587 -22.78 -0.86 5.04
N ALA A 588 -22.57 -1.64 6.11
CA ALA A 588 -21.87 -2.92 6.06
C ALA A 588 -22.35 -3.89 4.96
N GLU A 589 -23.67 -4.06 4.79
CA GLU A 589 -24.24 -4.97 3.77
C GLU A 589 -23.83 -4.57 2.35
N GLU A 590 -23.90 -3.27 2.02
CA GLU A 590 -23.52 -2.72 0.72
C GLU A 590 -22.00 -2.83 0.51
N THR A 591 -21.21 -2.46 1.52
CA THR A 591 -19.75 -2.54 1.48
C THR A 591 -19.29 -3.97 1.25
N ILE A 592 -19.86 -4.95 1.95
CA ILE A 592 -19.53 -6.38 1.81
C ILE A 592 -19.97 -6.89 0.43
N HIS A 593 -21.17 -6.53 -0.02
CA HIS A 593 -21.67 -6.92 -1.34
C HIS A 593 -20.76 -6.40 -2.46
N ALA A 594 -20.46 -5.10 -2.47
CA ALA A 594 -19.59 -4.46 -3.47
C ALA A 594 -18.16 -5.03 -3.43
N ALA A 595 -17.66 -5.37 -2.25
CA ALA A 595 -16.39 -6.05 -2.05
C ALA A 595 -16.33 -7.41 -2.76
N HIS A 596 -17.35 -8.26 -2.58
CA HIS A 596 -17.43 -9.57 -3.23
C HIS A 596 -17.66 -9.47 -4.72
N GLU A 597 -18.49 -8.53 -5.16
CA GLU A 597 -18.72 -8.28 -6.57
C GLU A 597 -17.43 -7.84 -7.28
N SER A 598 -16.66 -6.93 -6.66
CA SER A 598 -15.35 -6.51 -7.17
C SER A 598 -14.36 -7.68 -7.25
N LEU A 599 -14.34 -8.57 -6.25
CA LEU A 599 -13.50 -9.77 -6.28
C LEU A 599 -13.95 -10.74 -7.38
N ALA A 600 -15.26 -10.97 -7.51
CA ALA A 600 -15.83 -11.84 -8.53
C ALA A 600 -15.53 -11.32 -9.94
N ALA A 601 -15.68 -10.01 -10.17
CA ALA A 601 -15.35 -9.34 -11.41
C ALA A 601 -13.86 -9.47 -11.76
N SER A 602 -12.97 -9.26 -10.78
CA SER A 602 -11.51 -9.45 -10.96
C SER A 602 -11.14 -10.91 -11.30
N ARG A 603 -11.90 -11.89 -10.79
CA ARG A 603 -11.70 -13.31 -11.09
C ARG A 603 -12.31 -13.73 -12.42
N SER A 604 -13.43 -13.15 -12.84
CA SER A 604 -14.16 -13.51 -14.06
C SER A 604 -13.57 -12.86 -15.31
N ASN A 605 -13.18 -11.58 -15.21
CA ASN A 605 -12.44 -10.86 -16.24
C ASN A 605 -11.21 -10.19 -15.63
N PRO A 606 -10.07 -10.90 -15.60
CA PRO A 606 -8.85 -10.41 -14.98
C PRO A 606 -8.26 -9.17 -15.67
N ASP A 607 -8.69 -8.86 -16.90
CA ASP A 607 -8.18 -7.78 -17.75
C ASP A 607 -8.92 -6.45 -17.61
N LEU A 608 -9.93 -6.37 -16.73
CA LEU A 608 -10.66 -5.13 -16.50
C LEU A 608 -9.72 -4.03 -15.97
N MET A 609 -9.53 -3.00 -16.80
CA MET A 609 -8.99 -1.70 -16.39
C MET A 609 -10.07 -0.88 -15.71
N ALA A 610 -9.68 0.08 -14.88
CA ALA A 610 -10.59 1.11 -14.40
C ALA A 610 -11.24 1.85 -15.59
N GLY A 611 -12.55 1.64 -15.79
CA GLY A 611 -13.38 2.43 -16.70
C GLY A 611 -14.05 1.65 -17.83
N SER A 612 -15.07 0.85 -17.52
CA SER A 612 -16.16 0.54 -18.47
C SER A 612 -17.37 -0.04 -17.72
N GLY A 613 -17.83 0.67 -16.70
CA GLY A 613 -19.10 0.42 -16.04
C GLY A 613 -19.71 1.77 -15.72
N ILE A 614 -20.54 2.25 -16.66
CA ILE A 614 -21.66 3.14 -16.33
C ILE A 614 -22.69 2.26 -15.64
#